data_AF-W2MQI8-F1
#
_entry.id   AF-W2MQI8-F1
#
_cell.length_a   1.000
_cell.length_b   1.000
_cell.length_c   1.000
_cell.angle_alpha   90.00
_cell.angle_beta   90.00
_cell.angle_gamma   90.00
#
_symmetry.space_group_name_H-M   'P 1'
#
loop_
_entity.id
_entity.type
_entity.pdbx_description
1 polymer ?
#
loop_
_entity_poly.entity_id
_entity_poly.type
_entity_poly.pdbx_seq_one_letter_code
_entity_poly.pdbx_strand_id
1 'polypeptide(L)'
;MLALRTTKNPAELRRHTSLVPLRANATRWISIFMILERYVRIRDVIKRVDAMYDLMPKPAAHRRIVALVESIKIFNSVCKKLQEEATSMKSVRLLFDKITEMFPVTGNYLRPDADIVHSPAFERAVEKLALEELYALQPFQLEAATTETTAPSRGSRSQTRACSTEDFATALPQSNPPPVQVTPRYDPIITAIPPTSNRCERLFSQCKLVMTPQRASLLPMNFEILIFLRANRKLMRLDVDATDDN
;
A
#
# COMPACT_ATOMS: atom_id res chain seq x y z
N MET A 1 4.81 -20.77 19.15
CA MET A 1 6.11 -20.42 18.52
C MET A 1 7.26 -20.40 19.53
N LEU A 2 7.09 -19.83 20.73
CA LEU A 2 8.16 -19.82 21.75
C LEU A 2 8.63 -21.21 22.19
N ALA A 3 7.76 -22.22 22.21
CA ALA A 3 8.15 -23.59 22.56
C ALA A 3 8.84 -24.36 21.42
N LEU A 4 8.71 -23.91 20.16
CA LEU A 4 9.52 -24.40 19.04
C LEU A 4 10.98 -23.89 19.11
N ARG A 5 11.34 -23.17 20.18
CA ARG A 5 12.66 -22.57 20.41
C ARG A 5 13.62 -23.50 21.14
N THR A 6 13.12 -24.50 21.87
CA THR A 6 13.98 -25.47 22.57
C THR A 6 14.74 -26.27 21.52
N THR A 7 16.06 -26.38 21.61
CA THR A 7 16.98 -26.87 20.55
C THR A 7 16.52 -28.13 19.82
N LYS A 8 15.79 -29.03 20.48
CA LYS A 8 15.24 -30.27 19.93
C LYS A 8 14.05 -30.04 18.96
N ASN A 9 13.18 -29.07 19.25
CA ASN A 9 11.93 -28.86 18.52
C ASN A 9 12.11 -28.23 17.11
N PRO A 10 13.00 -27.25 16.87
CA PRO A 10 13.26 -26.76 15.52
C PRO A 10 14.07 -27.77 14.70
N ALA A 11 14.90 -28.61 15.32
CA ALA A 11 15.56 -29.72 14.62
C ALA A 11 14.55 -30.76 14.12
N GLU A 12 13.55 -31.09 14.95
CA GLU A 12 12.46 -31.98 14.56
C GLU A 12 11.59 -31.36 13.46
N LEU A 13 11.25 -30.07 13.60
CA LEU A 13 10.49 -29.35 12.59
C LEU A 13 11.23 -29.31 11.22
N ARG A 14 12.56 -29.18 11.22
CA ARG A 14 13.38 -29.20 10.01
C ARG A 14 13.31 -30.52 9.24
N ARG A 15 12.98 -31.63 9.90
CA ARG A 15 12.78 -32.92 9.23
C ARG A 15 11.55 -32.93 8.34
N HIS A 16 10.59 -32.03 8.60
CA HIS A 16 9.32 -31.99 7.89
C HIS A 16 9.11 -30.72 7.06
N THR A 17 9.86 -29.65 7.29
CA THR A 17 9.79 -28.41 6.52
C THR A 17 11.11 -27.63 6.57
N SER A 18 11.45 -26.96 5.47
CA SER A 18 12.57 -25.99 5.44
C SER A 18 12.28 -24.69 6.20
N LEU A 19 11.03 -24.47 6.61
CA LEU A 19 10.60 -23.23 7.24
C LEU A 19 10.95 -23.21 8.73
N VAL A 20 11.59 -22.11 9.15
CA VAL A 20 11.99 -21.89 10.54
C VAL A 20 10.98 -21.00 11.26
N PRO A 21 10.70 -21.26 12.55
CA PRO A 21 9.90 -20.36 13.38
C PRO A 21 10.52 -18.95 13.43
N LEU A 22 9.69 -17.93 13.23
CA LEU A 22 10.12 -16.53 13.27
C LEU A 22 10.01 -15.93 14.68
N ARG A 23 10.89 -14.97 14.97
CA ARG A 23 10.90 -14.19 16.22
C ARG A 23 10.23 -12.84 15.99
N ALA A 24 9.44 -12.41 16.97
CA ALA A 24 8.96 -11.03 17.03
C ALA A 24 10.16 -10.10 17.23
N ASN A 25 10.19 -9.04 16.42
CA ASN A 25 11.20 -8.01 16.51
C ASN A 25 10.48 -6.70 16.80
N ALA A 26 10.78 -6.11 17.96
CA ALA A 26 10.17 -4.87 18.42
C ALA A 26 10.42 -3.71 17.44
N THR A 27 11.57 -3.67 16.76
CA THR A 27 11.90 -2.59 15.82
C THR A 27 11.30 -2.78 14.44
N ARG A 28 10.75 -3.97 14.14
CA ARG A 28 10.14 -4.26 12.84
C ARG A 28 8.63 -4.41 13.02
N TRP A 29 7.89 -3.36 12.66
CA TRP A 29 6.43 -3.25 12.84
C TRP A 29 5.63 -4.42 12.28
N ILE A 30 6.12 -5.06 11.21
CA ILE A 30 5.46 -6.20 10.54
C ILE A 30 5.84 -7.58 11.12
N SER A 31 6.72 -7.63 12.11
CA SER A 31 7.26 -8.91 12.62
C SER A 31 6.17 -9.84 13.18
N ILE A 32 5.16 -9.30 13.86
CA ILE A 32 4.03 -10.08 14.40
C ILE A 32 3.23 -10.71 13.25
N PHE A 33 2.92 -9.92 12.22
CA PHE A 33 2.24 -10.43 11.02
C PHE A 33 3.02 -11.57 10.36
N MET A 34 4.33 -11.41 10.17
CA MET A 34 5.18 -12.46 9.57
C MET A 34 5.17 -13.75 10.40
N ILE A 35 5.10 -13.65 11.73
CA ILE A 35 5.00 -14.83 12.61
C ILE A 35 3.66 -15.54 12.42
N LEU A 36 2.56 -14.80 12.37
CA LEU A 36 1.22 -15.37 12.19
C LEU A 36 1.09 -16.01 10.82
N GLU A 37 1.56 -15.34 9.77
CA GLU A 37 1.61 -15.88 8.42
C GLU A 37 2.46 -17.16 8.37
N ARG A 38 3.65 -17.13 8.98
CA ARG A 38 4.51 -18.31 9.07
C ARG A 38 3.79 -19.45 9.80
N TYR A 39 3.16 -19.17 10.95
CA TYR A 39 2.40 -20.15 11.73
C TYR A 39 1.32 -20.83 10.90
N VAL A 40 0.51 -20.06 10.15
CA VAL A 40 -0.54 -20.63 9.28
C VAL A 40 0.06 -21.60 8.25
N ARG A 41 1.21 -21.26 7.64
CA ARG A 41 1.89 -22.12 6.65
C ARG A 41 2.43 -23.43 7.24
N ILE A 42 2.96 -23.40 8.47
CA ILE A 42 3.58 -24.58 9.10
C ILE A 42 2.63 -25.34 10.03
N ARG A 43 1.37 -24.90 10.15
CA ARG A 43 0.42 -25.38 11.17
C ARG A 43 0.22 -26.89 11.15
N ASP A 44 0.05 -27.49 9.97
CA ASP A 44 -0.18 -28.93 9.86
C ASP A 44 1.11 -29.74 10.07
N VAL A 45 2.26 -29.14 9.82
CA VAL A 45 3.57 -29.74 10.05
C VAL A 45 3.92 -29.74 11.54
N ILE A 46 3.59 -28.66 12.26
CA ILE A 46 3.82 -28.56 13.71
C ILE A 46 3.07 -29.65 14.47
N LYS A 47 1.90 -30.11 14.00
CA LYS A 47 1.13 -31.18 14.65
C LYS A 47 1.90 -32.49 14.79
N ARG A 48 2.94 -32.70 13.96
CA ARG A 48 3.79 -33.90 14.00
C ARG A 48 4.87 -33.83 15.10
N VAL A 49 5.06 -32.67 15.71
CA VAL A 49 6.01 -32.49 16.81
C VAL A 49 5.24 -32.66 18.12
N ASP A 50 5.43 -33.80 18.80
CA ASP A 50 4.67 -34.16 20.02
C ASP A 50 4.65 -33.05 21.07
N ALA A 51 5.79 -32.41 21.31
CA ALA A 51 5.91 -31.32 22.28
C ALA A 51 5.02 -30.10 21.98
N MET A 52 4.52 -29.96 20.74
CA MET A 52 3.68 -28.83 20.33
C MET A 52 2.19 -29.12 20.34
N TYR A 53 1.78 -30.39 20.45
CA TYR A 53 0.37 -30.78 20.35
C TYR A 53 -0.51 -30.02 21.34
N ASP A 54 -0.12 -29.98 22.62
CA ASP A 54 -0.87 -29.31 23.69
C ASP A 54 -0.81 -27.77 23.61
N LEU A 55 0.17 -27.21 22.90
CA LEU A 55 0.35 -25.77 22.74
C LEU A 55 -0.33 -25.23 21.49
N MET A 56 -1.00 -26.08 20.71
CA MET A 56 -1.70 -25.65 19.52
C MET A 56 -2.99 -24.90 19.86
N PRO A 57 -3.23 -23.74 19.20
CA PRO A 57 -4.52 -23.08 19.29
C PRO A 57 -5.66 -24.03 18.92
N LYS A 58 -6.73 -24.01 19.71
CA LYS A 58 -7.97 -24.73 19.41
C LYS A 58 -8.44 -24.43 17.98
N PRO A 59 -9.16 -25.34 17.30
CA PRO A 59 -9.60 -25.13 15.92
C PRO A 59 -10.35 -23.81 15.68
N ALA A 60 -11.18 -23.38 16.64
CA ALA A 60 -11.88 -22.09 16.58
C ALA A 60 -10.90 -20.89 16.63
N ALA A 61 -9.90 -20.92 17.51
CA ALA A 61 -8.87 -19.89 17.59
C ALA A 61 -8.01 -19.86 16.32
N HIS A 62 -7.69 -21.02 15.76
CA HIS A 62 -6.98 -21.12 14.48
C HIS A 62 -7.76 -20.44 13.34
N ARG A 63 -9.08 -20.69 13.21
CA ARG A 63 -9.92 -20.00 12.21
C ARG A 63 -9.88 -18.48 12.36
N ARG A 64 -9.92 -17.97 13.60
CA ARG A 64 -9.78 -16.53 13.88
C ARG A 64 -8.41 -15.99 13.46
N ILE A 65 -7.33 -16.74 13.71
CA ILE A 65 -5.98 -16.35 13.28
C ILE A 65 -5.88 -16.29 11.76
N VAL A 66 -6.45 -17.27 11.04
CA VAL A 66 -6.46 -17.28 9.57
C VAL A 66 -7.22 -16.07 9.04
N ALA A 67 -8.43 -15.79 9.54
CA ALA A 67 -9.20 -14.62 9.15
C ALA A 67 -8.43 -13.30 9.41
N LEU A 68 -7.79 -13.18 10.58
CA LEU A 68 -6.98 -12.01 10.93
C LEU A 68 -5.77 -11.85 10.00
N VAL A 69 -5.08 -12.94 9.65
CA VAL A 69 -3.94 -12.90 8.72
C VAL A 69 -4.39 -12.40 7.35
N GLU A 70 -5.55 -12.83 6.84
CA GLU A 70 -6.09 -12.32 5.59
C GLU A 70 -6.43 -10.82 5.67
N SER A 71 -7.04 -10.35 6.76
CA SER A 71 -7.27 -8.90 6.95
C SER A 71 -5.96 -8.11 7.00
N ILE A 72 -4.95 -8.56 7.74
CA ILE A 72 -3.66 -7.86 7.84
C ILE A 72 -2.88 -7.87 6.51
N LYS A 73 -3.05 -8.89 5.66
CA LYS A 73 -2.45 -8.90 4.32
C LYS A 73 -2.90 -7.70 3.47
N ILE A 74 -4.16 -7.31 3.59
CA ILE A 74 -4.72 -6.13 2.90
C ILE A 74 -4.02 -4.86 3.38
N PHE A 75 -3.89 -4.68 4.70
CA PHE A 75 -3.15 -3.54 5.25
C PHE A 75 -1.68 -3.54 4.81
N ASN A 76 -1.02 -4.70 4.82
CA ASN A 76 0.36 -4.81 4.38
C ASN A 76 0.54 -4.48 2.88
N SER A 77 -0.40 -4.88 2.01
CA SER A 77 -0.31 -4.55 0.59
C SER A 77 -0.48 -3.05 0.37
N VAL A 78 -1.41 -2.39 1.07
CA VAL A 78 -1.55 -0.94 1.02
C VAL A 78 -0.32 -0.24 1.59
N CYS A 79 0.21 -0.65 2.76
CA CYS A 79 1.44 -0.07 3.31
C CYS A 79 2.62 -0.16 2.34
N LYS A 80 2.79 -1.29 1.63
CA LYS A 80 3.82 -1.43 0.60
C LYS A 80 3.57 -0.49 -0.58
N LYS A 81 2.33 -0.40 -1.05
CA LYS A 81 1.96 0.48 -2.17
C LYS A 81 2.23 1.95 -1.85
N LEU A 82 1.93 2.38 -0.62
CA LEU A 82 2.21 3.74 -0.15
C LEU A 82 3.72 4.05 -0.08
N GLN A 83 4.58 3.02 0.02
CA GLN A 83 6.03 3.18 0.02
C GLN A 83 6.65 3.27 -1.38
N GLU A 84 5.89 2.97 -2.44
CA GLU A 84 6.37 3.10 -3.82
C GLU A 84 6.57 4.57 -4.21
N GLU A 85 7.62 4.83 -4.99
CA GLU A 85 7.98 6.19 -5.41
C GLU A 85 7.01 6.80 -6.42
N ALA A 86 6.31 5.96 -7.18
CA ALA A 86 5.38 6.36 -8.23
C ALA A 86 3.93 6.56 -7.74
N THR A 87 3.67 6.40 -6.43
CA THR A 87 2.32 6.56 -5.89
C THR A 87 1.94 8.04 -5.86
N SER A 88 0.75 8.37 -6.36
CA SER A 88 0.21 9.74 -6.36
C SER A 88 -0.70 10.01 -5.16
N MET A 89 -0.90 11.28 -4.78
CA MET A 89 -1.85 11.65 -3.72
C MET A 89 -3.27 11.17 -3.99
N LYS A 90 -3.72 11.22 -5.24
CA LYS A 90 -5.00 10.66 -5.68
C LYS A 90 -5.11 9.16 -5.36
N SER A 91 -4.06 8.40 -5.68
CA SER A 91 -4.02 6.94 -5.44
C SER A 91 -4.06 6.62 -3.94
N VAL A 92 -3.38 7.43 -3.12
CA VAL A 92 -3.39 7.29 -1.66
C VAL A 92 -4.78 7.51 -1.09
N ARG A 93 -5.48 8.55 -1.52
CA ARG A 93 -6.83 8.86 -1.04
C ARG A 93 -7.81 7.74 -1.39
N LEU A 94 -7.79 7.25 -2.63
CA LEU A 94 -8.59 6.10 -3.06
C LEU A 94 -8.34 4.84 -2.22
N LEU A 95 -7.08 4.55 -1.89
CA LEU A 95 -6.72 3.41 -1.04
C LEU A 95 -7.25 3.58 0.40
N PHE A 96 -7.18 4.80 0.95
CA PHE A 96 -7.70 5.10 2.29
C PHE A 96 -9.22 5.05 2.37
N ASP A 97 -9.91 5.54 1.35
CA ASP A 97 -11.38 5.48 1.28
C ASP A 97 -11.84 4.02 1.20
N LYS A 98 -11.17 3.20 0.37
CA LYS A 98 -11.44 1.76 0.27
C LYS A 98 -11.13 1.01 1.56
N ILE A 99 -10.05 1.33 2.27
CA ILE A 99 -9.77 0.75 3.58
C ILE A 99 -10.87 1.14 4.59
N THR A 100 -11.32 2.39 4.56
CA THR A 100 -12.35 2.89 5.48
C THR A 100 -13.71 2.26 5.21
N GLU A 101 -14.03 1.98 3.94
CA GLU A 101 -15.21 1.21 3.54
C GLU A 101 -15.15 -0.23 4.08
N MET A 102 -14.00 -0.90 3.94
CA MET A 102 -13.81 -2.28 4.39
C MET A 102 -13.68 -2.42 5.92
N PHE A 103 -13.08 -1.43 6.57
CA PHE A 103 -12.79 -1.43 8.00
C PHE A 103 -13.21 -0.08 8.60
N PRO A 104 -14.50 0.11 8.92
CA PRO A 104 -15.01 1.39 9.42
C PRO A 104 -14.25 1.97 10.62
N VAL A 105 -13.67 1.10 11.45
CA VAL A 105 -12.84 1.48 12.61
C VAL A 105 -11.62 2.33 12.22
N THR A 106 -11.10 2.20 11.00
CA THR A 106 -9.96 3.01 10.54
C THR A 106 -10.36 4.43 10.14
N GLY A 107 -11.66 4.73 10.07
CA GLY A 107 -12.15 6.05 9.65
C GLY A 107 -11.64 7.18 10.55
N ASN A 108 -11.51 6.93 11.85
CA ASN A 108 -10.98 7.90 12.82
C ASN A 108 -9.53 8.33 12.54
N TYR A 109 -8.81 7.57 11.70
CA TYR A 109 -7.40 7.82 11.38
C TYR A 109 -7.17 8.20 9.92
N LEU A 110 -8.01 7.69 9.01
CA LEU A 110 -7.79 7.78 7.57
C LEU A 110 -8.73 8.74 6.86
N ARG A 111 -9.83 9.18 7.48
CA ARG A 111 -10.72 10.14 6.85
C ARG A 111 -10.07 11.53 6.72
N PRO A 112 -10.54 12.37 5.78
CA PRO A 112 -9.99 13.73 5.59
C PRO A 112 -10.17 14.65 6.79
N ASP A 113 -11.14 14.31 7.65
CA ASP A 113 -11.49 15.00 8.89
C ASP A 113 -10.90 14.35 10.15
N ALA A 114 -10.01 13.37 10.01
CA ALA A 114 -9.37 12.71 11.15
C ALA A 114 -8.43 13.67 11.92
N ASP A 115 -8.36 13.53 13.24
CA ASP A 115 -7.57 14.39 14.14
C ASP A 115 -6.06 14.41 13.82
N ILE A 116 -5.56 13.35 13.17
CA ILE A 116 -4.14 13.23 12.78
C ILE A 116 -3.82 14.10 11.54
N VAL A 117 -4.83 14.52 10.78
CA VAL A 117 -4.64 15.29 9.54
C VAL A 117 -4.21 16.71 9.84
N HIS A 118 -3.02 17.09 9.35
CA HIS A 118 -2.48 18.46 9.54
C HIS A 118 -3.30 19.55 8.85
N SER A 119 -3.80 19.29 7.64
CA SER A 119 -4.62 20.24 6.87
C SER A 119 -5.88 19.55 6.34
N PRO A 120 -6.98 19.54 7.13
CA PRO A 120 -8.23 18.92 6.70
C PRO A 120 -8.83 19.55 5.43
N ALA A 121 -8.57 20.83 5.19
CA ALA A 121 -9.00 21.51 3.97
C ALA A 121 -8.30 20.97 2.73
N PHE A 122 -7.00 20.65 2.82
CA PHE A 122 -6.25 20.06 1.74
C PHE A 122 -6.71 18.64 1.44
N GLU A 123 -6.85 17.78 2.45
CA GLU A 123 -7.33 16.40 2.25
C GLU A 123 -8.74 16.34 1.64
N ARG A 124 -9.66 17.20 2.09
CA ARG A 124 -11.00 17.31 1.48
C ARG A 124 -10.95 17.82 0.04
N ALA A 125 -10.01 18.69 -0.31
CA ALA A 125 -9.85 19.15 -1.68
C ALA A 125 -9.35 18.01 -2.59
N VAL A 126 -8.38 17.22 -2.12
CA VAL A 126 -7.88 16.04 -2.85
C VAL A 126 -8.97 14.98 -3.00
N GLU A 127 -9.76 14.72 -1.95
CA GLU A 127 -10.91 13.81 -2.00
C GLU A 127 -11.96 14.29 -3.01
N LYS A 128 -12.32 15.58 -3.00
CA LYS A 128 -13.27 16.16 -3.96
C LYS A 128 -12.79 16.04 -5.40
N LEU A 129 -11.52 16.33 -5.65
CA LEU A 129 -10.94 16.22 -7.00
C LEU A 129 -10.82 14.76 -7.45
N ALA A 130 -10.63 13.82 -6.52
CA ALA A 130 -10.69 12.39 -6.81
C ALA A 130 -12.14 11.89 -7.06
N LEU A 131 -13.15 12.49 -6.42
CA LEU A 131 -14.57 12.17 -6.60
C LEU A 131 -15.24 12.93 -7.75
N GLU A 132 -14.76 14.10 -8.15
CA GLU A 132 -15.31 14.86 -9.27
C GLU A 132 -15.19 14.09 -10.59
N GLU A 133 -14.20 13.20 -10.74
CA GLU A 133 -14.16 12.23 -11.83
C GLU A 133 -15.20 11.10 -11.72
N LEU A 134 -15.65 10.75 -10.50
CA LEU A 134 -16.76 9.80 -10.30
C LEU A 134 -18.13 10.45 -10.55
N TYR A 135 -18.28 11.76 -10.28
CA TYR A 135 -19.52 12.51 -10.52
C TYR A 135 -19.61 13.16 -11.91
N ALA A 136 -18.50 13.42 -12.61
CA ALA A 136 -18.49 13.80 -14.03
C ALA A 136 -19.09 12.69 -14.94
N LEU A 137 -19.39 11.51 -14.37
CA LEU A 137 -20.11 10.39 -14.98
C LEU A 137 -21.64 10.44 -14.83
N GLN A 138 -22.21 11.53 -14.31
CA GLN A 138 -23.65 11.78 -14.32
C GLN A 138 -23.90 13.20 -14.84
N PRO A 139 -24.15 13.35 -16.16
CA PRO A 139 -25.54 13.50 -16.57
C PRO A 139 -25.83 12.98 -17.99
N PHE A 140 -26.45 11.80 -18.12
CA PHE A 140 -27.24 11.47 -19.30
C PHE A 140 -28.34 10.45 -18.94
N GLN A 141 -29.46 11.05 -18.54
CA GLN A 141 -30.85 10.71 -18.87
C GLN A 141 -31.29 9.23 -18.83
N LEU A 142 -32.05 8.96 -17.77
CA LEU A 142 -33.33 8.26 -17.87
C LEU A 142 -34.16 8.89 -19.00
N GLU A 143 -34.49 8.16 -20.06
CA GLU A 143 -35.79 8.18 -20.76
C GLU A 143 -35.81 7.16 -21.92
N ALA A 144 -37.02 6.72 -22.22
CA ALA A 144 -37.47 5.55 -22.99
C ALA A 144 -36.88 5.34 -24.40
N ALA A 145 -36.76 4.06 -24.83
CA ALA A 145 -37.70 3.46 -25.80
C ALA A 145 -37.32 2.02 -26.21
N THR A 146 -38.32 1.16 -26.13
CA THR A 146 -38.53 -0.17 -26.72
C THR A 146 -37.85 -0.47 -28.06
N THR A 147 -37.20 -1.64 -28.19
CA THR A 147 -37.66 -2.72 -29.09
C THR A 147 -36.90 -4.03 -28.86
N GLU A 148 -37.68 -5.11 -28.93
CA GLU A 148 -37.34 -6.51 -28.70
C GLU A 148 -36.44 -7.07 -29.83
N THR A 149 -35.68 -8.15 -29.56
CA THR A 149 -36.00 -9.52 -30.03
C THR A 149 -34.79 -10.48 -29.89
N THR A 150 -35.09 -11.65 -29.31
CA THR A 150 -34.42 -12.98 -29.40
C THR A 150 -33.08 -13.26 -28.71
N ALA A 151 -33.18 -14.10 -27.67
CA ALA A 151 -32.20 -15.14 -27.31
C ALA A 151 -32.41 -16.40 -28.22
N PRO A 152 -31.53 -17.45 -28.26
CA PRO A 152 -31.11 -18.20 -27.07
C PRO A 152 -29.68 -18.81 -27.03
N SER A 153 -29.24 -19.04 -25.78
CA SER A 153 -28.45 -20.19 -25.27
C SER A 153 -27.02 -20.47 -25.78
N ARG A 154 -26.03 -20.37 -24.88
CA ARG A 154 -25.36 -21.53 -24.26
C ARG A 154 -24.32 -21.08 -23.22
N GLY A 155 -24.27 -21.81 -22.11
CA GLY A 155 -23.70 -21.37 -20.85
C GLY A 155 -22.18 -21.13 -20.86
N SER A 156 -21.76 -20.26 -19.93
CA SER A 156 -20.41 -20.31 -19.40
C SER A 156 -20.43 -20.11 -17.89
N ARG A 157 -19.73 -21.02 -17.23
CA ARG A 157 -19.49 -21.09 -15.79
C ARG A 157 -19.06 -19.74 -15.24
N SER A 158 -19.72 -19.33 -14.16
CA SER A 158 -19.22 -18.38 -13.20
C SER A 158 -17.82 -18.80 -12.72
N GLN A 159 -16.78 -18.22 -13.30
CA GLN A 159 -15.45 -18.20 -12.70
C GLN A 159 -15.38 -17.03 -11.73
N THR A 160 -15.63 -17.35 -10.46
CA THR A 160 -15.21 -16.53 -9.33
C THR A 160 -13.69 -16.40 -9.40
N ARG A 161 -13.21 -15.30 -10.00
CA ARG A 161 -11.78 -15.00 -10.09
C ARG A 161 -11.32 -14.60 -8.70
N ALA A 162 -10.70 -15.54 -7.99
CA ALA A 162 -9.94 -15.25 -6.79
C ALA A 162 -8.82 -14.26 -7.17
N CYS A 163 -9.04 -12.99 -6.85
CA CYS A 163 -8.03 -11.96 -6.96
C CYS A 163 -6.91 -12.28 -5.97
N SER A 164 -5.68 -12.41 -6.46
CA SER A 164 -4.51 -12.58 -5.60
C SER A 164 -4.40 -11.36 -4.70
N THR A 165 -4.20 -11.56 -3.40
CA THR A 165 -4.20 -10.48 -2.39
C THR A 165 -3.05 -9.47 -2.56
N GLU A 166 -2.02 -9.82 -3.33
CA GLU A 166 -0.95 -8.91 -3.75
C GLU A 166 -1.45 -7.86 -4.76
N ASP A 167 -2.58 -8.14 -5.43
CA ASP A 167 -3.16 -7.28 -6.43
C ASP A 167 -4.08 -6.20 -5.83
N PHE A 168 -4.54 -6.29 -4.58
CA PHE A 168 -5.55 -5.36 -4.05
C PHE A 168 -5.16 -3.87 -4.22
N ALA A 169 -3.93 -3.51 -3.82
CA ALA A 169 -3.46 -2.14 -3.89
C ALA A 169 -3.08 -1.68 -5.32
N THR A 170 -2.91 -2.63 -6.24
CA THR A 170 -2.55 -2.38 -7.65
C THR A 170 -3.77 -2.43 -8.58
N ALA A 171 -4.75 -3.26 -8.27
CA ALA A 171 -5.99 -3.47 -9.01
C ALA A 171 -6.97 -2.32 -8.79
N LEU A 172 -7.03 -1.76 -7.58
CA LEU A 172 -7.94 -0.63 -7.30
C LEU A 172 -7.64 0.61 -8.17
N PRO A 173 -6.37 1.10 -8.27
CA PRO A 173 -6.06 2.22 -9.16
C PRO A 173 -6.19 1.89 -10.66
N GLN A 174 -6.00 0.61 -11.05
CA GLN A 174 -6.05 0.19 -12.46
C GLN A 174 -7.46 -0.15 -12.95
N SER A 175 -8.40 -0.41 -12.05
CA SER A 175 -9.79 -0.79 -12.39
C SER A 175 -10.66 0.37 -12.91
N ASN A 176 -10.14 1.59 -12.92
CA ASN A 176 -10.84 2.78 -13.40
C ASN A 176 -10.19 3.28 -14.71
N PRO A 177 -10.53 2.74 -15.89
CA PRO A 177 -10.13 3.36 -17.15
C PRO A 177 -10.85 4.71 -17.30
N PRO A 178 -10.14 5.81 -17.63
CA PRO A 178 -10.79 7.09 -17.84
C PRO A 178 -11.65 7.06 -19.10
N PRO A 179 -12.89 7.59 -19.09
CA PRO A 179 -13.54 7.97 -20.32
C PRO A 179 -12.76 9.11 -20.96
N VAL A 180 -12.68 9.08 -22.28
CA VAL A 180 -12.21 10.21 -23.09
C VAL A 180 -13.26 11.32 -22.96
N GLN A 181 -13.11 12.24 -22.00
CA GLN A 181 -13.34 13.68 -22.16
C GLN A 181 -13.35 14.46 -20.83
N VAL A 182 -12.76 15.66 -20.92
CA VAL A 182 -12.54 16.70 -19.90
C VAL A 182 -11.62 16.26 -18.76
N THR A 183 -10.31 16.45 -18.96
CA THR A 183 -9.35 16.43 -17.84
C THR A 183 -9.60 17.65 -16.95
N PRO A 184 -9.95 17.48 -15.66
CA PRO A 184 -9.88 18.57 -14.69
C PRO A 184 -8.53 19.29 -14.80
N ARG A 185 -8.56 20.63 -14.83
CA ARG A 185 -7.37 21.50 -14.92
C ARG A 185 -6.29 21.21 -13.87
N TYR A 186 -6.65 20.51 -12.79
CA TYR A 186 -5.82 20.22 -11.62
C TYR A 186 -5.39 18.75 -11.47
N ASP A 187 -5.87 17.83 -12.31
CA ASP A 187 -5.43 16.42 -12.32
C ASP A 187 -3.91 16.23 -12.47
N PRO A 188 -3.22 16.94 -13.39
CA PRO A 188 -1.77 16.82 -13.49
C PRO A 188 -1.06 17.27 -12.20
N ILE A 189 -1.68 18.14 -11.41
CA ILE A 189 -1.08 18.66 -10.16
C ILE A 189 -1.21 17.62 -9.04
N ILE A 190 -2.39 17.02 -8.85
CA ILE A 190 -2.59 16.01 -7.78
C ILE A 190 -1.80 14.73 -8.06
N THR A 191 -1.64 14.39 -9.34
CA THR A 191 -0.80 13.27 -9.76
C THR A 191 0.69 13.57 -9.59
N ALA A 192 1.11 14.84 -9.71
CA ALA A 192 2.49 15.27 -9.51
C ALA A 192 2.88 15.45 -8.03
N ILE A 193 1.93 15.66 -7.12
CA ILE A 193 2.23 15.79 -5.68
C ILE A 193 2.61 14.42 -5.10
N PRO A 194 3.85 14.23 -4.61
CA PRO A 194 4.24 13.01 -3.97
C PRO A 194 3.53 12.89 -2.60
N PRO A 195 2.93 11.73 -2.29
CA PRO A 195 2.09 11.56 -1.11
C PRO A 195 2.86 11.31 0.18
N THR A 196 4.13 10.92 0.07
CA THR A 196 4.93 10.58 1.22
C THR A 196 6.17 11.47 1.30
N SER A 197 6.53 11.79 2.53
CA SER A 197 7.82 12.42 2.86
C SER A 197 9.00 11.46 2.62
N ASN A 198 8.80 10.25 2.08
CA ASN A 198 9.86 9.27 1.82
C ASN A 198 11.02 9.87 1.01
N ARG A 199 10.73 10.79 0.08
CA ARG A 199 11.77 11.53 -0.66
C ARG A 199 12.59 12.43 0.27
N CYS A 200 11.94 13.12 1.21
CA CYS A 200 12.60 13.94 2.23
C CYS A 200 13.34 13.08 3.26
N GLU A 201 12.76 11.99 3.76
CA GLU A 201 13.42 11.07 4.69
C GLU A 201 14.69 10.46 4.09
N ARG A 202 14.62 10.00 2.83
CA ARG A 202 15.79 9.53 2.09
C ARG A 202 16.82 10.64 1.90
N LEU A 203 16.37 11.86 1.61
CA LEU A 203 17.25 13.03 1.53
C LEU A 203 17.99 13.24 2.85
N PHE A 204 17.29 13.28 3.99
CA PHE A 204 17.91 13.44 5.30
C PHE A 204 18.82 12.28 5.68
N SER A 205 18.48 11.05 5.30
CA SER A 205 19.37 9.89 5.46
C SER A 205 20.65 10.04 4.63
N GLN A 206 20.55 10.57 3.41
CA GLN A 206 21.72 10.88 2.58
C GLN A 206 22.52 12.03 3.18
N CYS A 207 21.89 13.07 3.72
CA CYS A 207 22.57 14.16 4.41
C CYS A 207 23.47 13.63 5.53
N LYS A 208 23.01 12.65 6.30
CA LYS A 208 23.79 12.01 7.35
C LYS A 208 25.06 11.32 6.83
N LEU A 209 25.00 10.70 5.64
CA LEU A 209 26.16 10.10 4.99
C LEU A 209 27.11 11.15 4.41
N VAL A 210 26.56 12.28 3.94
CA VAL A 210 27.32 13.38 3.31
C VAL A 210 27.93 14.31 4.36
N MET A 211 27.43 14.32 5.60
CA MET A 211 27.94 15.11 6.73
C MET A 211 29.31 14.58 7.23
N THR A 212 30.38 14.94 6.51
CA THR A 212 31.76 14.72 6.95
C THR A 212 32.26 15.87 7.84
N PRO A 213 33.34 15.70 8.61
CA PRO A 213 33.91 16.78 9.42
C PRO A 213 34.23 18.06 8.62
N GLN A 214 34.64 17.93 7.35
CA GLN A 214 34.89 19.09 6.48
C GLN A 214 33.60 19.79 6.04
N ARG A 215 32.46 19.06 6.00
CA ARG A 215 31.16 19.66 5.71
C ARG A 215 30.47 20.20 6.95
N ALA A 216 30.81 19.67 8.13
CA ALA A 216 30.36 20.20 9.41
C ALA A 216 30.97 21.59 9.72
N SER A 217 32.08 21.96 9.08
CA SER A 217 32.62 23.32 9.15
C SER A 217 31.95 24.31 8.21
N LEU A 218 31.03 23.87 7.34
CA LEU A 218 30.19 24.78 6.55
C LEU A 218 29.08 25.36 7.43
N LEU A 219 28.66 26.58 7.13
CA LEU A 219 27.43 27.13 7.72
C LEU A 219 26.25 26.23 7.34
N PRO A 220 25.31 25.95 8.27
CA PRO A 220 24.16 25.08 8.01
C PRO A 220 23.39 25.46 6.75
N MET A 221 23.16 26.75 6.53
CA MET A 221 22.51 27.31 5.33
C MET A 221 23.19 26.85 4.02
N ASN A 222 24.52 26.87 3.97
CA ASN A 222 25.28 26.51 2.76
C ASN A 222 25.18 25.00 2.49
N PHE A 223 25.20 24.19 3.55
CA PHE A 223 25.01 22.75 3.41
C PHE A 223 23.60 22.41 2.93
N GLU A 224 22.57 23.05 3.49
CA GLU A 224 21.18 22.88 3.08
C GLU A 224 20.97 23.22 1.61
N ILE A 225 21.49 24.36 1.15
CA ILE A 225 21.42 24.79 -0.26
C ILE A 225 22.09 23.73 -1.17
N LEU A 226 23.29 23.26 -0.84
CA LEU A 226 23.99 22.25 -1.64
C LEU A 226 23.21 20.94 -1.76
N ILE A 227 22.63 20.48 -0.65
CA ILE A 227 21.80 19.28 -0.62
C ILE A 227 20.52 19.48 -1.45
N PHE A 228 19.86 20.63 -1.30
CA PHE A 228 18.65 20.97 -2.03
C PHE A 228 18.88 21.02 -3.54
N LEU A 229 19.94 21.70 -3.98
CA LEU A 229 20.34 21.76 -5.39
C LEU A 229 20.66 20.36 -5.93
N ARG A 230 21.38 19.53 -5.17
CA ARG A 230 21.71 18.15 -5.56
C ARG A 230 20.45 17.30 -5.73
N ALA A 231 19.50 17.38 -4.82
CA ALA A 231 18.26 16.61 -4.85
C ALA A 231 17.35 17.02 -6.03
N ASN A 232 17.35 18.32 -6.35
CA ASN A 232 16.50 18.89 -7.40
C ASN A 232 17.26 19.12 -8.72
N ARG A 233 18.45 18.53 -8.91
CA ARG A 233 19.26 18.70 -10.12
C ARG A 233 18.48 18.43 -11.42
N LYS A 234 17.54 17.49 -11.38
CA LYS A 234 16.67 17.16 -12.53
C LYS A 234 15.69 18.28 -12.91
N LEU A 235 15.25 19.07 -11.93
CA LEU A 235 14.36 20.22 -12.14
C LEU A 235 15.14 21.48 -12.54
N MET A 236 16.46 21.49 -12.32
CA MET A 236 17.36 22.61 -12.60
C MET A 236 18.14 22.44 -13.91
N ARG A 237 18.07 21.26 -14.55
CA ARG A 237 18.45 21.15 -15.95
C ARG A 237 17.34 21.81 -16.77
N LEU A 238 17.56 23.07 -17.12
CA LEU A 238 16.97 23.61 -18.33
C LEU A 238 17.56 22.79 -19.47
N ASP A 239 16.72 22.07 -20.21
CA ASP A 239 17.09 21.55 -21.53
C ASP A 239 17.31 22.75 -22.45
N VAL A 240 18.49 23.36 -22.34
CA VAL A 240 19.01 24.29 -23.34
C VAL A 240 19.67 23.42 -24.37
N ASP A 241 18.89 22.77 -25.24
CA ASP A 241 19.34 22.11 -26.47
C ASP A 241 18.11 21.67 -27.27
N ALA A 242 17.51 22.58 -28.06
CA ALA A 242 16.83 22.28 -29.34
C ALA A 242 16.19 23.53 -29.96
N THR A 243 16.99 24.55 -30.29
CA THR A 243 16.73 25.41 -31.45
C THR A 243 18.06 26.04 -31.84
N ASP A 244 18.76 25.40 -32.77
CA ASP A 244 19.46 26.04 -33.87
C ASP A 244 19.92 24.91 -34.82
N ASP A 245 19.25 24.86 -35.98
CA ASP A 245 19.82 24.61 -37.31
C ASP A 245 18.70 24.22 -38.28
N ASN A 246 18.04 25.24 -38.86
CA ASN A 246 17.71 25.27 -40.28
C ASN A 246 17.45 26.71 -40.75
#